data_AF-A0A965M7Y1-F1
#
_entry.id   AF-A0A965M7Y1-F1
#
_cell.length_a   1.000
_cell.length_b   1.000
_cell.length_c   1.000
_cell.angle_alpha   90.00
_cell.angle_beta   90.00
_cell.angle_gamma   90.00
#
_symmetry.space_group_name_H-M   'P 1'
#
loop_
_entity.id
_entity.type
_entity.pdbx_description
1 polymer ?
#
loop_
_entity_poly.entity_id
_entity_poly.type
_entity_poly.pdbx_seq_one_letter_code
_entity_poly.pdbx_strand_id
1 'polypeptide(L)'
;MIKLTDVDRRRFDKRLKESRKFDSLALKSFLSDEEVARFSAQKFRFKGVELTTRLFRSYPMGNVAAHALGYVGRISPRDKAALEARSEAEAYAGIEAIGKDGVEKTYEADLRGAAGYAQVETDAAGRGVRTISRKASTPGNRLRLALDIRLQKIGEEAFAGRRGAAVAIEPATGDILALISQPSFDPNAFVDGIDANLWKELNESLDRPLTNRPLRGAYPPGSASKRCTTSSAASISANRPASTSMASVMA
;
A
#
# COMPACT_ATOMS: atom_id res chain seq x y z
N MET A 1 18.46 -27.30 6.24
CA MET A 1 17.51 -27.38 5.10
C MET A 1 16.51 -26.24 5.27
N ILE A 2 16.30 -25.40 4.25
CA ILE A 2 15.27 -24.35 4.29
C ILE A 2 13.91 -25.04 4.22
N LYS A 3 13.01 -24.71 5.15
CA LYS A 3 11.62 -25.22 5.11
C LYS A 3 10.79 -24.31 4.21
N LEU A 4 10.11 -24.92 3.25
CA LEU A 4 9.06 -24.30 2.45
C LEU A 4 7.73 -24.58 3.14
N THR A 5 6.96 -23.52 3.37
CA THR A 5 5.61 -23.63 3.90
C THR A 5 4.63 -24.02 2.80
N ASP A 6 3.44 -24.48 3.17
CA ASP A 6 2.37 -24.73 2.19
C ASP A 6 1.95 -23.47 1.44
N VAL A 7 2.06 -22.30 2.10
CA VAL A 7 1.81 -21.00 1.49
C VAL A 7 2.83 -20.71 0.39
N ASP A 8 4.12 -20.98 0.65
CA ASP A 8 5.19 -20.80 -0.35
C ASP A 8 4.94 -21.66 -1.59
N ARG A 9 4.58 -22.94 -1.38
CA ARG A 9 4.28 -23.89 -2.47
C ARG A 9 3.09 -23.44 -3.30
N ARG A 10 1.96 -23.10 -2.66
CA ARG A 10 0.76 -22.61 -3.36
C ARG A 10 1.03 -21.33 -4.15
N ARG A 11 1.82 -20.40 -3.59
CA ARG A 11 2.25 -19.19 -4.31
C ARG A 11 3.10 -19.54 -5.52
N PHE A 12 4.07 -20.43 -5.36
CA PHE A 12 4.93 -20.87 -6.46
C PHE A 12 4.11 -21.55 -7.57
N ASP A 13 3.21 -22.48 -7.23
CA ASP A 13 2.38 -23.19 -8.22
C ASP A 13 1.46 -22.24 -9.00
N LYS A 14 0.90 -21.24 -8.32
CA LYS A 14 0.11 -20.20 -8.98
C LYS A 14 0.97 -19.39 -9.95
N ARG A 15 2.18 -18.98 -9.52
CA ARG A 15 3.13 -18.23 -10.35
C ARG A 15 3.56 -19.06 -11.56
N LEU A 16 3.80 -20.36 -11.38
CA LEU A 16 4.20 -21.26 -12.46
C LEU A 16 3.14 -21.32 -13.57
N LYS A 17 1.86 -21.35 -13.21
CA LYS A 17 0.74 -21.34 -14.18
C LYS A 17 0.61 -20.01 -14.93
N GLU A 18 0.93 -18.89 -14.29
CA GLU A 18 0.83 -17.55 -14.87
C GLU A 18 2.09 -17.11 -15.62
N SER A 19 3.21 -17.82 -15.43
CA SER A 19 4.52 -17.48 -16.00
C SER A 19 4.68 -17.87 -17.46
N ARG A 20 5.56 -17.16 -18.17
CA ARG A 20 6.00 -17.53 -19.52
C ARG A 20 7.21 -18.47 -19.44
N LYS A 21 7.49 -19.19 -20.53
CA LYS A 21 8.73 -19.98 -20.64
C LYS A 21 9.92 -19.05 -20.37
N PHE A 22 10.82 -19.49 -19.48
CA PHE A 22 12.06 -18.81 -19.05
C PHE A 22 11.95 -17.69 -18.01
N ASP A 23 10.78 -17.47 -17.40
CA ASP A 23 10.67 -16.53 -16.28
C ASP A 23 11.33 -17.09 -14.99
N SER A 24 12.10 -16.25 -14.30
CA SER A 24 12.65 -16.59 -12.98
C SER A 24 11.60 -16.34 -11.90
N LEU A 25 11.12 -17.42 -11.27
CA LEU A 25 10.07 -17.36 -10.26
C LEU A 25 10.63 -17.43 -8.85
N ALA A 26 10.20 -16.51 -7.99
CA ALA A 26 10.55 -16.53 -6.58
C ALA A 26 9.89 -17.75 -5.89
N LEU A 27 10.72 -18.62 -5.32
CA LEU A 27 10.29 -19.81 -4.57
C LEU A 27 9.98 -19.47 -3.10
N LYS A 28 10.85 -18.68 -2.46
CA LYS A 28 10.68 -18.17 -1.10
C LYS A 28 11.27 -16.77 -1.00
N SER A 29 10.54 -15.86 -0.37
CA SER A 29 10.94 -14.47 -0.13
C SER A 29 11.29 -14.28 1.35
N PHE A 30 11.98 -13.19 1.69
CA PHE A 30 12.34 -12.81 3.07
C PHE A 30 13.13 -13.89 3.85
N LEU A 31 14.18 -14.43 3.23
CA LEU A 31 15.09 -15.37 3.87
C LEU A 31 15.89 -14.69 4.98
N SER A 32 16.04 -15.35 6.13
CA SER A 32 16.96 -14.88 7.17
C SER A 32 18.42 -15.11 6.78
N ASP A 33 19.35 -14.40 7.42
CA ASP A 33 20.79 -14.58 7.20
C ASP A 33 21.23 -16.04 7.41
N GLU A 34 20.63 -16.72 8.39
CA GLU A 34 20.86 -18.15 8.60
C GLU A 34 20.37 -19.01 7.44
N GLU A 35 19.18 -18.73 6.89
CA GLU A 35 18.65 -19.45 5.74
C GLU A 35 19.52 -19.19 4.50
N VAL A 36 19.93 -17.95 4.27
CA VAL A 36 20.84 -17.56 3.20
C VAL A 36 22.18 -18.30 3.30
N ALA A 37 22.78 -18.36 4.49
CA ALA A 37 24.03 -19.08 4.73
C ALA A 37 23.88 -20.59 4.47
N ARG A 38 22.79 -21.19 4.98
CA ARG A 38 22.50 -22.61 4.78
C ARG A 38 22.28 -22.95 3.30
N PHE A 39 21.59 -22.10 2.55
CA PHE A 39 21.41 -22.30 1.10
C PHE A 39 22.74 -22.17 0.35
N SER A 40 23.52 -21.14 0.67
CA SER A 40 24.80 -20.87 0.03
C SER A 40 25.77 -22.05 0.16
N ALA A 41 25.86 -22.68 1.34
CA ALA A 41 26.68 -23.86 1.58
C ALA A 41 26.25 -25.11 0.77
N GLN A 42 24.98 -25.19 0.37
CA GLN A 42 24.40 -26.34 -0.33
C GLN A 42 23.99 -26.02 -1.78
N LYS A 43 24.35 -24.84 -2.30
CA LYS A 43 23.94 -24.36 -3.63
C LYS A 43 24.22 -25.36 -4.75
N PHE A 44 25.34 -26.08 -4.67
CA PHE A 44 25.74 -27.10 -5.65
C PHE A 44 24.72 -28.24 -5.83
N ARG A 45 23.86 -28.50 -4.84
CA ARG A 45 22.84 -29.55 -4.88
C ARG A 45 21.57 -29.12 -5.63
N PHE A 46 21.35 -27.82 -5.80
CA PHE A 46 20.10 -27.27 -6.33
C PHE A 46 20.33 -26.67 -7.72
N LYS A 47 20.31 -27.52 -8.75
CA LYS A 47 20.38 -27.06 -10.15
C LYS A 47 19.12 -26.25 -10.49
N GLY A 48 19.30 -25.05 -11.03
CA GLY A 48 18.21 -24.15 -11.43
C GLY A 48 17.61 -23.29 -10.31
N VAL A 49 18.16 -23.34 -9.09
CA VAL A 49 17.75 -22.46 -7.99
C VAL A 49 18.87 -21.48 -7.69
N GLU A 50 18.55 -20.19 -7.71
CA GLU A 50 19.51 -19.12 -7.44
C GLU A 50 19.06 -18.26 -6.26
N LEU A 51 20.04 -17.69 -5.56
CA LEU A 51 19.80 -16.67 -4.56
C LEU A 51 19.87 -15.32 -5.24
N THR A 52 18.78 -14.54 -5.16
CA THR A 52 18.72 -13.19 -5.71
C THR A 52 18.31 -12.22 -4.62
N THR A 53 19.04 -11.10 -4.51
CA THR A 53 18.66 -9.98 -3.66
C THR A 53 17.69 -9.08 -4.40
N ARG A 54 16.51 -8.84 -3.83
CA ARG A 54 15.52 -7.89 -4.35
C ARG A 54 15.17 -6.88 -3.26
N LEU A 55 14.88 -5.65 -3.66
CA LEU A 55 14.37 -4.62 -2.76
C LEU A 55 12.87 -4.86 -2.56
N PHE A 56 12.47 -5.00 -1.30
CA PHE A 56 11.06 -5.05 -0.91
C PHE A 56 10.69 -3.81 -0.12
N ARG A 57 9.42 -3.43 -0.20
CA ARG A 57 8.88 -2.37 0.66
C ARG A 57 8.70 -2.91 2.07
N SER A 58 9.01 -2.09 3.06
CA SER A 58 8.87 -2.43 4.48
C SER A 58 8.14 -1.31 5.19
N TYR A 59 7.21 -1.68 6.06
CA TYR A 59 6.46 -0.78 6.95
C TYR A 59 6.86 -1.10 8.39
N PRO A 60 7.87 -0.41 8.96
CA PRO A 60 8.46 -0.78 10.26
C PRO A 60 7.50 -0.68 11.44
N MET A 61 6.49 0.18 11.33
CA MET A 61 5.47 0.38 12.36
C MET A 61 4.25 -0.54 12.18
N GLY A 62 4.32 -1.52 11.27
CA GLY A 62 3.26 -2.49 11.04
C GLY A 62 1.93 -1.84 10.68
N ASN A 63 0.91 -2.11 11.49
CA ASN A 63 -0.47 -1.63 11.30
C ASN A 63 -0.67 -0.13 11.53
N VAL A 64 0.32 0.56 12.13
CA VAL A 64 0.23 1.99 12.40
C VAL A 64 0.25 2.77 11.10
N ALA A 65 -0.69 3.70 10.95
CA ALA A 65 -0.87 4.52 9.75
C ALA A 65 -1.13 3.73 8.45
N ALA A 66 -1.55 2.45 8.53
CA ALA A 66 -1.69 1.59 7.35
C ALA A 66 -2.63 2.17 6.28
N HIS A 67 -3.76 2.79 6.66
CA HIS A 67 -4.67 3.43 5.69
C HIS A 67 -4.17 4.78 5.17
N ALA A 68 -3.34 5.48 5.95
CA ALA A 68 -2.78 6.78 5.56
C ALA A 68 -1.64 6.57 4.56
N LEU A 69 -0.67 5.73 4.92
CA LEU A 69 0.44 5.36 4.05
C LEU A 69 -0.05 4.53 2.86
N GLY A 70 -0.97 3.60 3.11
CA GLY A 70 -1.32 2.56 2.17
C GLY A 70 -0.23 1.49 2.09
N TYR A 71 -0.24 0.75 0.99
CA TYR A 71 0.75 -0.29 0.73
C TYR A 71 1.07 -0.40 -0.74
N VAL A 72 2.25 -0.92 -1.06
CA VAL A 72 2.56 -1.44 -2.40
C VAL A 72 2.18 -2.92 -2.47
N GLY A 73 1.76 -3.35 -3.64
CA GLY A 73 1.47 -4.75 -3.91
C GLY A 73 1.85 -5.12 -5.33
N ARG A 74 1.92 -6.42 -5.61
CA ARG A 74 2.22 -6.91 -6.95
C ARG A 74 1.25 -6.34 -7.99
N ILE A 75 1.77 -6.05 -9.18
CA ILE A 75 0.97 -5.61 -10.32
C ILE A 75 0.08 -6.80 -10.76
N SER A 76 -1.23 -6.61 -10.62
CA SER A 76 -2.25 -7.57 -11.07
C SER A 76 -2.60 -7.33 -12.54
N PRO A 77 -3.29 -8.27 -13.21
CA PRO A 77 -3.79 -8.06 -14.57
C PRO A 77 -4.66 -6.80 -14.71
N ARG A 78 -5.43 -6.46 -13.67
CA ARG A 78 -6.24 -5.24 -13.64
C ARG A 78 -5.38 -3.97 -13.62
N ASP A 79 -4.28 -3.99 -12.89
CA ASP A 79 -3.36 -2.84 -12.88
C ASP A 79 -2.65 -2.70 -14.22
N LYS A 80 -2.24 -3.82 -14.85
CA LYS A 80 -1.65 -3.79 -16.20
C LYS A 80 -2.58 -3.13 -17.21
N ALA A 81 -3.85 -3.55 -17.24
CA ALA A 81 -4.85 -2.94 -18.11
C ALA A 81 -5.05 -1.44 -17.81
N ALA A 82 -5.04 -1.05 -16.53
CA ALA A 82 -5.12 0.37 -16.14
C ALA A 82 -3.89 1.18 -16.55
N LEU A 83 -2.69 0.59 -16.48
CA LEU A 83 -1.44 1.20 -16.92
C LEU A 83 -1.38 1.36 -18.44
N GLU A 84 -1.84 0.34 -19.18
CA GLU A 84 -1.97 0.39 -20.64
C GLU A 84 -2.95 1.49 -21.06
N ALA A 85 -4.12 1.59 -20.40
CA ALA A 85 -5.10 2.64 -20.67
C ALA A 85 -4.58 4.06 -20.40
N ARG A 86 -3.58 4.21 -19.53
CA ARG A 86 -2.90 5.49 -19.23
C ARG A 86 -1.62 5.70 -20.04
N SER A 87 -1.26 4.79 -20.94
CA SER A 87 0.01 4.81 -21.68
C SER A 87 1.25 4.80 -20.77
N GLU A 88 1.14 4.17 -19.59
CA GLU A 88 2.22 4.08 -18.58
C GLU A 88 2.92 2.72 -18.59
N ALA A 89 2.48 1.75 -19.40
CA ALA A 89 2.98 0.37 -19.36
C ALA A 89 4.51 0.26 -19.51
N GLU A 90 5.12 1.08 -20.37
CA GLU A 90 6.58 1.11 -20.58
C GLU A 90 7.35 1.55 -19.34
N ALA A 91 6.79 2.49 -18.56
CA ALA A 91 7.42 2.99 -17.35
C ALA A 91 7.54 1.89 -16.26
N TYR A 92 6.69 0.86 -16.34
CA TYR A 92 6.69 -0.28 -15.42
C TYR A 92 7.43 -1.50 -15.99
N ALA A 93 8.18 -1.36 -17.10
CA ALA A 93 9.00 -2.44 -17.62
C ALA A 93 10.04 -2.89 -16.57
N GLY A 94 9.95 -4.16 -16.17
CA GLY A 94 10.81 -4.74 -15.12
C GLY A 94 10.42 -4.38 -13.69
N ILE A 95 9.33 -3.64 -13.48
CA ILE A 95 8.78 -3.32 -12.17
C ILE A 95 7.64 -4.29 -11.86
N GLU A 96 7.70 -4.97 -10.71
CA GLU A 96 6.71 -5.99 -10.32
C GLU A 96 5.67 -5.51 -9.29
N ALA A 97 5.88 -4.33 -8.69
CA ALA A 97 5.04 -3.78 -7.62
C ALA A 97 4.56 -2.36 -7.95
N ILE A 98 3.41 -1.99 -7.40
CA ILE A 98 2.77 -0.67 -7.56
C ILE A 98 2.03 -0.31 -6.27
N GLY A 99 1.98 0.98 -5.93
CA GLY A 99 1.15 1.54 -4.88
C GLY A 99 -0.34 1.22 -5.08
N LYS A 100 -0.95 0.59 -4.07
CA LYS A 100 -2.34 0.10 -4.12
C LYS A 100 -3.33 1.00 -3.41
N ASP A 101 -2.88 1.68 -2.37
CA ASP A 101 -3.72 2.59 -1.59
C ASP A 101 -2.89 3.71 -0.95
N GLY A 102 -3.57 4.67 -0.33
CA GLY A 102 -2.97 5.72 0.49
C GLY A 102 -1.96 6.60 -0.27
N VAL A 103 -0.95 7.07 0.46
CA VAL A 103 0.18 7.85 -0.06
C VAL A 103 0.95 7.08 -1.14
N GLU A 104 1.18 5.77 -0.96
CA GLU A 104 1.92 4.95 -1.92
C GLU A 104 1.27 4.99 -3.31
N LYS A 105 -0.06 4.87 -3.38
CA LYS A 105 -0.78 4.97 -4.66
C LYS A 105 -0.85 6.39 -5.19
N THR A 106 -1.11 7.35 -4.32
CA THR A 106 -1.34 8.75 -4.73
C THR A 106 -0.08 9.36 -5.32
N TYR A 107 1.08 9.06 -4.74
CA TYR A 107 2.39 9.56 -5.16
C TYR A 107 3.24 8.49 -5.86
N GLU A 108 2.61 7.46 -6.43
CA GLU A 108 3.32 6.36 -7.10
C GLU A 108 4.28 6.89 -8.19
N ALA A 109 3.84 7.86 -8.99
CA ALA A 109 4.65 8.43 -10.06
C ALA A 109 5.96 9.05 -9.55
N ASP A 110 5.90 9.74 -8.41
CA ASP A 110 7.06 10.36 -7.76
C ASP A 110 7.94 9.32 -7.05
N LEU A 111 7.32 8.31 -6.42
CA LEU A 111 8.00 7.30 -5.60
C LEU A 111 8.68 6.19 -6.41
N ARG A 112 8.14 5.86 -7.59
CA ARG A 112 8.62 4.74 -8.42
C ARG A 112 10.00 5.01 -9.03
N GLY A 113 10.27 6.26 -9.39
CA GLY A 113 11.46 6.62 -10.18
C GLY A 113 11.37 6.14 -11.62
N ALA A 114 12.53 5.91 -12.25
CA ALA A 114 12.62 5.51 -13.65
C ALA A 114 13.42 4.21 -13.82
N ALA A 115 12.85 3.24 -14.52
CA ALA A 115 13.51 1.99 -14.85
C ALA A 115 14.72 2.24 -15.76
N GLY A 116 15.85 1.62 -15.43
CA GLY A 116 17.01 1.51 -16.32
C GLY A 116 16.85 0.35 -17.28
N TYR A 117 17.76 0.23 -18.25
CA TYR A 117 17.81 -0.92 -19.14
C TYR A 117 19.25 -1.33 -19.44
N ALA A 118 19.44 -2.60 -19.77
CA ALA A 118 20.71 -3.13 -20.25
C ALA A 118 20.46 -3.89 -21.55
N GLN A 119 21.21 -3.53 -22.59
CA GLN A 119 21.26 -4.30 -23.84
C GLN A 119 22.28 -5.41 -23.66
N VAL A 120 21.83 -6.65 -23.73
CA VAL A 120 22.66 -7.84 -23.55
C VAL A 120 22.64 -8.65 -24.84
N GLU A 121 23.82 -8.92 -25.36
CA GLU A 121 24.05 -9.84 -26.47
C GLU A 121 23.84 -11.27 -25.95
N THR A 122 22.94 -12.01 -26.58
CA THR A 122 22.59 -13.39 -26.19
C THR A 122 23.12 -14.41 -27.19
N ASP A 123 23.57 -15.58 -26.70
CA ASP A 123 23.89 -16.73 -27.54
C ASP A 123 22.62 -17.37 -28.14
N ALA A 124 22.79 -18.36 -29.04
CA ALA A 124 21.67 -19.09 -29.64
C ALA A 124 20.78 -19.86 -28.63
N ALA A 125 21.27 -20.05 -27.39
CA ALA A 125 20.52 -20.64 -26.29
C ALA A 125 19.86 -19.59 -25.37
N GLY A 126 19.94 -18.30 -25.72
CA GLY A 126 19.34 -17.19 -24.97
C GLY A 126 20.12 -16.76 -23.73
N ARG A 127 21.36 -17.24 -23.54
CA ARG A 127 22.20 -16.85 -22.40
C ARG A 127 22.93 -15.56 -22.73
N GLY A 128 22.90 -14.60 -21.80
CA GLY A 128 23.63 -13.34 -21.96
C GLY A 128 25.15 -13.55 -21.98
N VAL A 129 25.79 -13.19 -23.09
CA VAL A 129 27.24 -13.30 -23.31
C VAL A 129 27.95 -12.01 -22.94
N ARG A 130 27.37 -10.85 -23.31
CA ARG A 130 27.99 -9.53 -23.09
C ARG A 130 26.96 -8.42 -22.97
N THR A 131 27.18 -7.46 -22.06
CA THR A 131 26.39 -6.22 -22.01
C THR A 131 26.97 -5.20 -22.99
N ILE A 132 26.18 -4.78 -23.98
CA ILE A 132 26.58 -3.81 -25.02
C ILE A 132 26.44 -2.38 -24.50
N SER A 133 25.34 -2.08 -23.83
CA SER A 133 25.05 -0.75 -23.30
C SER A 133 24.14 -0.86 -22.08
N ARG A 134 24.28 0.06 -21.13
CA ARG A 134 23.49 0.09 -19.91
C ARG A 134 23.11 1.54 -19.58
N LYS A 135 21.82 1.77 -19.39
CA LYS A 135 21.30 2.99 -18.76
C LYS A 135 20.90 2.66 -17.34
N ALA A 136 21.51 3.34 -16.36
CA ALA A 136 21.18 3.16 -14.96
C ALA A 136 19.73 3.60 -14.67
N SER A 137 19.11 2.95 -13.69
CA SER A 137 17.81 3.37 -13.15
C SER A 137 17.95 4.64 -12.32
N THR A 138 16.93 5.48 -12.32
CA THR A 138 16.84 6.65 -11.43
C THR A 138 15.98 6.29 -10.23
N PRO A 139 16.48 6.43 -8.98
CA PRO A 139 15.67 6.19 -7.80
C PRO A 139 14.51 7.20 -7.73
N GLY A 140 13.39 6.77 -7.15
CA GLY A 140 12.26 7.66 -6.91
C GLY A 140 12.54 8.71 -5.84
N ASN A 141 11.66 9.69 -5.77
CA ASN A 141 11.74 10.80 -4.84
C ASN A 141 11.43 10.35 -3.40
N ARG A 142 11.96 11.10 -2.43
CA ARG A 142 11.62 10.92 -1.01
C ARG A 142 10.51 11.88 -0.62
N LEU A 143 9.41 11.35 -0.10
CA LEU A 143 8.33 12.17 0.45
C LEU A 143 8.56 12.44 1.94
N ARG A 144 8.24 13.67 2.37
CA ARG A 144 8.06 14.02 3.78
C ARG A 144 6.59 14.35 3.99
N LEU A 145 5.96 13.68 4.95
CA LEU A 145 4.56 13.87 5.28
C LEU A 145 4.44 14.79 6.48
N ALA A 146 3.32 15.51 6.58
CA ALA A 146 2.97 16.28 7.79
C ALA A 146 2.46 15.39 8.94
N LEU A 147 2.26 14.11 8.68
CA LEU A 147 1.78 13.12 9.65
C LEU A 147 2.74 13.02 10.86
N ASP A 148 2.25 13.32 12.06
CA ASP A 148 2.97 13.04 13.30
C ASP A 148 2.70 11.58 13.71
N ILE A 149 3.72 10.74 13.60
CA ILE A 149 3.60 9.31 13.87
C ILE A 149 3.26 8.98 15.34
N ARG A 150 3.63 9.84 16.29
CA ARG A 150 3.29 9.65 17.71
C ARG A 150 1.82 9.96 17.94
N LEU A 151 1.33 11.06 17.36
CA LEU A 151 -0.09 11.42 17.44
C LEU A 151 -0.96 10.34 16.78
N GLN A 152 -0.55 9.86 15.60
CA GLN A 152 -1.22 8.77 14.90
C GLN A 152 -1.31 7.52 15.79
N LYS A 153 -0.19 7.07 16.37
CA LYS A 153 -0.14 5.88 17.22
C LYS A 153 -1.02 6.01 18.46
N ILE A 154 -0.92 7.12 19.19
CA ILE A 154 -1.75 7.37 20.39
C ILE A 154 -3.23 7.39 20.01
N GLY A 155 -3.56 8.05 18.91
CA GLY A 155 -4.94 8.13 18.44
C GLY A 155 -5.50 6.77 18.02
N GLU A 156 -4.72 5.92 17.36
CA GLU A 156 -5.10 4.54 17.03
C GLU A 156 -5.32 3.69 18.29
N GLU A 157 -4.42 3.76 19.26
CA GLU A 157 -4.52 3.04 20.55
C GLU A 157 -5.77 3.47 21.34
N ALA A 158 -6.14 4.75 21.28
CA ALA A 158 -7.32 5.30 21.98
C ALA A 158 -8.66 4.71 21.51
N PHE A 159 -8.72 4.14 20.30
CA PHE A 159 -9.93 3.43 19.85
C PHE A 159 -10.16 2.13 20.61
N ALA A 160 -9.12 1.51 21.20
CA ALA A 160 -9.21 0.31 22.02
C ALA A 160 -10.04 -0.82 21.35
N GLY A 161 -9.75 -1.10 20.07
CA GLY A 161 -10.45 -2.13 19.28
C GLY A 161 -11.84 -1.73 18.78
N ARG A 162 -12.32 -0.52 19.08
CA ARG A 162 -13.61 -0.03 18.57
C ARG A 162 -13.47 0.43 17.12
N ARG A 163 -14.54 0.19 16.36
CA ARG A 163 -14.67 0.71 15.00
C ARG A 163 -14.83 2.23 15.03
N GLY A 164 -14.06 2.92 14.21
CA GLY A 164 -14.24 4.35 14.02
C GLY A 164 -13.14 5.01 13.22
N ALA A 165 -13.25 6.33 13.12
CA ALA A 165 -12.35 7.18 12.36
C ALA A 165 -12.07 8.45 13.15
N ALA A 166 -10.85 8.95 13.03
CA ALA A 166 -10.49 10.28 13.52
C ALA A 166 -9.52 10.93 12.54
N VAL A 167 -9.61 12.25 12.41
CA VAL A 167 -8.69 13.06 11.62
C VAL A 167 -8.24 14.22 12.50
N ALA A 168 -6.93 14.40 12.63
CA ALA A 168 -6.33 15.57 13.24
C ALA A 168 -5.74 16.44 12.13
N ILE A 169 -6.17 17.70 12.08
CA ILE A 169 -5.76 18.69 11.08
C ILE A 169 -5.16 19.90 11.79
N GLU A 170 -4.08 20.44 11.26
CA GLU A 170 -3.56 21.76 11.61
C GLU A 170 -4.39 22.82 10.86
N PRO A 171 -5.25 23.62 11.53
CA PRO A 171 -6.18 24.52 10.84
C PRO A 171 -5.49 25.63 10.05
N ALA A 172 -4.28 26.05 10.47
CA ALA A 172 -3.57 27.15 9.82
C ALA A 172 -2.99 26.74 8.46
N THR A 173 -2.50 25.51 8.32
CA THR A 173 -1.86 25.01 7.10
C THR A 173 -2.75 24.06 6.30
N GLY A 174 -3.75 23.46 6.94
CA GLY A 174 -4.53 22.36 6.39
C GLY A 174 -3.82 21.00 6.47
N ASP A 175 -2.68 20.92 7.15
CA ASP A 175 -1.90 19.68 7.23
C ASP A 175 -2.63 18.60 8.03
N ILE A 176 -2.61 17.38 7.51
CA ILE A 176 -3.16 16.22 8.20
C ILE A 176 -2.09 15.63 9.11
N LEU A 177 -2.22 15.90 10.41
CA LEU A 177 -1.31 15.42 11.45
C LEU A 177 -1.57 13.95 11.83
N ALA A 178 -2.82 13.50 11.73
CA ALA A 178 -3.21 12.10 11.92
C ALA A 178 -4.44 11.74 11.08
N LEU A 179 -4.45 10.55 10.48
CA LEU A 179 -5.56 9.98 9.72
C LEU A 179 -5.80 8.54 10.19
N ILE A 180 -6.75 8.38 11.10
CA ILE A 180 -6.96 7.15 11.88
C ILE A 180 -8.21 6.44 11.38
N SER A 181 -8.08 5.15 11.09
CA SER A 181 -9.19 4.26 10.72
C SER A 181 -9.01 2.94 11.46
N GLN A 182 -10.00 2.59 12.29
CA GLN A 182 -9.96 1.38 13.11
C GLN A 182 -11.17 0.48 12.85
N PRO A 183 -11.00 -0.86 12.84
CA PRO A 183 -9.72 -1.58 12.94
C PRO A 183 -8.82 -1.42 11.70
N SER A 184 -7.51 -1.57 11.92
CA SER A 184 -6.44 -1.52 10.92
C SER A 184 -6.00 -2.92 10.44
N PHE A 185 -5.02 -2.98 9.55
CA PHE A 185 -4.39 -4.19 9.01
C PHE A 185 -2.88 -4.00 8.88
N ASP A 186 -2.11 -5.08 8.75
CA ASP A 186 -0.67 -5.00 8.49
C ASP A 186 -0.38 -4.86 6.98
N PRO A 187 0.16 -3.72 6.51
CA PRO A 187 0.50 -3.51 5.10
C PRO A 187 1.64 -4.42 4.61
N ASN A 188 2.52 -4.92 5.50
CA ASN A 188 3.60 -5.83 5.11
C ASN A 188 3.06 -7.14 4.53
N ALA A 189 1.86 -7.57 4.92
CA ALA A 189 1.21 -8.76 4.39
C ALA A 189 0.92 -8.69 2.88
N PHE A 190 0.88 -7.49 2.29
CA PHE A 190 0.52 -7.28 0.88
C PHE A 190 1.71 -7.19 -0.07
N VAL A 191 2.92 -6.90 0.44
CA VAL A 191 4.09 -6.53 -0.38
C VAL A 191 4.48 -7.61 -1.39
N ASP A 192 4.53 -8.88 -0.97
CA ASP A 192 4.85 -10.03 -1.85
C ASP A 192 3.59 -10.86 -2.23
N GLY A 193 2.41 -10.27 -2.02
CA GLY A 193 1.12 -10.95 -2.19
C GLY A 193 0.63 -11.59 -0.89
N ILE A 194 -0.61 -11.24 -0.54
CA ILE A 194 -1.28 -11.70 0.67
C ILE A 194 -1.67 -13.18 0.60
N ASP A 195 -1.60 -13.86 1.75
CA ASP A 195 -2.11 -15.22 1.89
C ASP A 195 -3.64 -15.27 1.65
N ALA A 196 -4.12 -16.35 1.03
CA ALA A 196 -5.53 -16.48 0.68
C ALA A 196 -6.46 -16.53 1.90
N ASN A 197 -6.03 -17.16 3.00
CA ASN A 197 -6.84 -17.24 4.21
C ASN A 197 -6.87 -15.88 4.90
N LEU A 198 -5.73 -15.19 5.01
CA LEU A 198 -5.66 -13.86 5.60
C LEU A 198 -6.45 -12.83 4.78
N TRP A 199 -6.38 -12.89 3.44
CA TRP A 199 -7.20 -12.05 2.57
C TRP A 199 -8.69 -12.31 2.82
N LYS A 200 -9.10 -13.57 2.91
CA LYS A 200 -10.49 -13.95 3.20
C LYS A 200 -10.93 -13.40 4.55
N GLU A 201 -10.13 -13.55 5.59
CA GLU A 201 -10.40 -13.04 6.93
C GLU A 201 -10.58 -11.52 6.92
N LEU A 202 -9.68 -10.76 6.29
CA LEU A 202 -9.75 -9.31 6.22
C LEU A 202 -10.93 -8.81 5.37
N ASN A 203 -11.26 -9.52 4.30
CA ASN A 203 -12.31 -9.12 3.36
C ASN A 203 -13.73 -9.50 3.84
N GLU A 204 -13.87 -10.64 4.52
CA GLU A 204 -15.16 -11.12 5.06
C GLU A 204 -15.42 -10.67 6.50
N SER A 205 -14.44 -10.02 7.16
CA SER A 205 -14.61 -9.47 8.49
C SER A 205 -15.77 -8.47 8.57
N LEU A 206 -16.65 -8.66 9.55
CA LEU A 206 -17.73 -7.74 9.91
C LEU A 206 -17.21 -6.35 10.27
N ASP A 207 -15.97 -6.27 10.75
CA ASP A 207 -15.34 -5.02 11.11
C ASP A 207 -14.64 -4.33 9.95
N ARG A 208 -14.67 -4.87 8.73
CA ARG A 208 -14.19 -4.23 7.49
C ARG A 208 -12.86 -3.47 7.66
N PRO A 209 -11.78 -4.13 8.12
CA PRO A 209 -10.50 -3.49 8.42
C PRO A 209 -9.85 -2.84 7.19
N LEU A 210 -10.11 -3.35 5.98
CA LEU A 210 -9.58 -2.78 4.73
C LEU A 210 -10.21 -1.44 4.32
N THR A 211 -11.27 -0.99 5.02
CA THR A 211 -11.94 0.27 4.67
C THR A 211 -11.23 1.46 5.30
N ASN A 212 -10.79 2.40 4.48
CA ASN A 212 -10.36 3.72 4.93
C ASN A 212 -11.60 4.56 5.31
N ARG A 213 -11.99 4.54 6.59
CA ARG A 213 -13.19 5.19 7.11
C ARG A 213 -13.17 6.72 7.05
N PRO A 214 -12.07 7.42 7.35
CA PRO A 214 -11.99 8.87 7.17
C PRO A 214 -12.37 9.33 5.75
N LEU A 215 -11.94 8.58 4.73
CA LEU A 215 -12.13 8.99 3.34
C LEU A 215 -13.38 8.40 2.67
N ARG A 216 -13.78 7.17 3.06
CA ARG A 216 -14.86 6.42 2.40
C ARG A 216 -16.04 6.10 3.31
N GLY A 217 -15.94 6.46 4.59
CA GLY A 217 -17.01 6.25 5.56
C GLY A 217 -18.15 7.23 5.31
N ALA A 218 -19.27 6.73 4.79
CA ALA A 218 -20.49 7.49 4.67
C ALA A 218 -21.30 7.36 5.97
N TYR A 219 -21.23 8.40 6.81
CA TYR A 219 -22.00 8.50 8.05
C TYR A 219 -22.87 9.75 8.01
N PRO A 220 -24.11 9.69 8.53
CA PRO A 220 -24.88 10.90 8.79
C PRO A 220 -24.05 11.84 9.70
N PRO A 221 -23.83 13.11 9.33
CA PRO A 221 -22.95 14.01 10.09
C PRO A 221 -23.49 14.37 11.48
N GLY A 222 -24.74 14.04 11.79
CA GLY A 222 -25.36 14.24 13.10
C GLY A 222 -25.29 15.71 13.54
N SER A 223 -25.07 15.93 14.84
CA SER A 223 -24.97 17.29 15.38
C SER A 223 -23.72 18.06 14.95
N ALA A 224 -22.72 17.41 14.33
CA ALA A 224 -21.51 18.10 13.87
C ALA A 224 -21.81 19.12 12.75
N SER A 225 -22.82 18.86 11.91
CA SER A 225 -23.22 19.77 10.84
C SER A 225 -23.88 21.06 11.34
N LYS A 226 -24.35 21.08 12.60
CA LYS A 226 -25.05 22.25 13.17
C LYS A 226 -24.22 23.52 13.08
N ARG A 227 -22.92 23.44 13.33
CA ARG A 227 -22.02 24.61 13.21
C ARG A 227 -22.01 25.17 11.80
N CYS A 228 -21.93 24.31 10.77
CA CYS A 228 -21.99 24.76 9.38
C CYS A 228 -23.35 25.38 9.04
N THR A 229 -24.45 24.75 9.45
CA THR A 229 -25.80 25.29 9.18
C THR A 229 -26.06 26.60 9.91
N THR A 230 -25.54 26.77 11.14
CA THR A 230 -25.65 28.02 11.88
C THR A 230 -24.79 29.11 11.25
N SER A 231 -23.57 28.79 10.82
CA SER A 231 -22.69 29.75 10.12
C SER A 231 -23.29 30.18 8.78
N SER A 232 -23.85 29.26 8.00
CA SER A 232 -24.51 29.61 6.74
C SER A 232 -25.76 30.44 6.97
N ALA A 233 -26.60 30.07 7.94
CA ALA A 233 -27.75 30.86 8.34
C ALA A 233 -27.34 32.27 8.78
N ALA A 234 -26.28 32.42 9.59
CA ALA A 234 -25.74 33.70 10.02
C ALA A 234 -25.23 34.55 8.85
N SER A 235 -24.52 33.95 7.88
CA SER A 235 -24.08 34.66 6.67
C SER A 235 -25.23 35.13 5.77
N ILE A 236 -26.32 34.37 5.71
CA ILE A 236 -27.54 34.71 4.96
C ILE A 236 -28.35 35.77 5.71
N SER A 237 -28.45 35.65 7.04
CA SER A 237 -29.19 36.59 7.90
C SER A 237 -28.45 37.89 8.15
N ALA A 238 -27.13 37.96 7.95
CA ALA A 238 -26.39 39.24 7.96
C ALA A 238 -26.92 40.24 6.92
N ASN A 239 -27.68 39.77 5.92
CA ASN A 239 -28.41 40.59 4.93
C ASN A 239 -29.93 40.73 5.21
N ARG A 240 -30.45 40.37 6.40
CA ARG A 240 -31.87 40.51 6.78
C ARG A 240 -32.04 40.93 8.26
N PRO A 241 -33.11 41.66 8.63
CA PRO A 241 -33.36 41.99 10.04
C PRO A 241 -33.62 40.71 10.86
N ALA A 242 -33.13 40.70 12.10
CA ALA A 242 -33.09 39.54 12.97
C ALA A 242 -34.47 38.89 13.21
N SER A 243 -34.61 37.61 12.87
CA SER A 243 -35.78 36.81 13.25
C SER A 243 -35.45 35.94 14.45
N THR A 244 -35.92 36.34 15.63
CA THR A 244 -35.89 35.51 16.84
C THR A 244 -37.04 34.51 16.80
N SER A 245 -36.74 33.22 16.74
CA SER A 245 -37.70 32.14 16.97
C SER A 245 -37.51 31.61 18.39
N MET A 246 -38.45 31.92 19.29
CA MET A 246 -38.57 31.22 20.57
C MET A 246 -39.19 29.83 20.29
N ALA A 247 -38.37 28.79 20.36
CA ALA A 247 -38.88 27.43 20.44
C ALA A 247 -39.51 27.27 21.84
N SER A 248 -40.84 27.42 21.90
CA SER A 248 -41.63 27.08 23.09
C SER A 248 -41.47 25.58 23.35
N VAL A 249 -40.77 25.25 24.43
CA VAL A 249 -40.79 23.90 25.01
C VAL A 249 -42.13 23.79 25.73
N MET A 250 -43.12 23.17 25.09
CA MET A 250 -44.30 22.67 25.79
C MET A 250 -44.06 21.24 26.26
N ALA A 251 -44.40 21.06 27.53
CA ALA A 251 -44.25 19.87 28.37
C ALA A 251 -45.00 18.63 27.86
#